data_AF-A0AAU7ZHA5-F1
#
_entry.id   AF-A0AAU7ZHA5-F1
#
_cell.length_a   1.000
_cell.length_b   1.000
_cell.length_c   1.000
_cell.angle_alpha   90.00
_cell.angle_beta   90.00
_cell.angle_gamma   90.00
#
_symmetry.space_group_name_H-M   'P 1'
#
loop_
_entity.id
_entity.type
_entity.pdbx_description
1 polymer ?
#
loop_
_entity_poly.entity_id
_entity_poly.type
_entity_poly.pdbx_seq_one_letter_code
_entity_poly.pdbx_strand_id
1 'polypeptide(L)'
;MSRADRAFFATENTSGDIPVVDKAVFTSGTSKKQQDSAKSFLSQIGVREIGKAEEIEIILKRRYTKESELPDDATYLDDLKRFIALTEEKPDTATIFGDFYIFQAENEAWYRPVDTYLDQPYMDTCLSAYYKALKQDHEPEMIHARYRECGIEAKRFVKFAQAAGVRARLEIKEDGCSKNPDRNHLFSAGGSWTAYGINRDYFIPKLDELLKTPSLELSRLIWRTLTSLPAHPDYLQAMFRNNSAHSPRVADSRLVHQLRAASWVPQNGGGFVRPADALRELLLEGFPFDPGFRWLKPVQFGETVVRQSSQALQKDEAAKSLGFADAAAAERARRFNDLPESEQEKILAEYENSGKSAVPDRDLASPIRRADNVSEQANKAPDKESEIRERSVSIGRDEVKEQADTYLREHYRNEDGEMTCQICKGPLPFKLDDGSEFFETVEFLPGLRKRHFQNYLALCPNHSAMYRHTNGAREIIRDMVENLTGNALAVILAQRNITIYLSTIHVIDLKAVLAAEAKLPPLVGHGNMDNIQQEAPGVTQA
;
A
#
# COMPACT_ATOMS: atom_id res chain seq x y z
N MET A 1 38.18 -34.25 -54.79
CA MET A 1 37.24 -34.89 -55.74
C MET A 1 36.01 -35.33 -54.96
N SER A 2 34.80 -34.87 -55.32
CA SER A 2 33.58 -35.35 -54.67
C SER A 2 33.12 -36.68 -55.29
N ARG A 3 32.36 -37.48 -54.53
CA ARG A 3 31.71 -38.69 -55.06
C ARG A 3 30.44 -38.28 -55.84
N ALA A 4 30.07 -39.05 -56.86
CA ALA A 4 28.94 -38.74 -57.75
C ALA A 4 27.59 -38.65 -57.00
N ASP A 5 27.39 -39.44 -55.95
CA ASP A 5 26.24 -39.40 -55.03
C ASP A 5 26.20 -38.15 -54.12
N ARG A 6 27.26 -37.34 -54.15
CA ARG A 6 27.39 -36.06 -53.43
C ARG A 6 27.56 -34.87 -54.37
N ALA A 7 27.31 -35.06 -55.67
CA ALA A 7 27.41 -34.03 -56.69
C ALA A 7 26.03 -33.70 -57.28
N PHE A 8 25.89 -32.46 -57.76
CA PHE A 8 24.65 -31.96 -58.35
C PHE A 8 24.86 -31.50 -59.80
N PHE A 9 23.81 -31.43 -60.60
CA PHE A 9 23.92 -30.77 -61.91
C PHE A 9 24.13 -29.27 -61.73
N ALA A 10 25.12 -28.69 -62.43
CA ALA A 10 25.30 -27.25 -62.43
C ALA A 10 24.06 -26.53 -62.99
N THR A 11 23.55 -25.58 -62.22
CA THR A 11 22.52 -24.61 -62.63
C THR A 11 23.14 -23.21 -62.75
N GLU A 12 22.46 -22.26 -63.38
CA GLU A 12 23.00 -20.90 -63.61
C GLU A 12 23.28 -20.12 -62.31
N ASN A 13 22.70 -20.56 -61.18
CA ASN A 13 22.82 -19.88 -59.88
C ASN A 13 23.55 -20.68 -58.79
N THR A 14 24.14 -21.83 -59.13
CA THR A 14 24.81 -22.68 -58.12
C THR A 14 26.06 -21.98 -57.59
N SER A 15 26.13 -21.76 -56.28
CA SER A 15 27.32 -21.18 -55.63
C SER A 15 28.58 -22.04 -55.88
N GLY A 16 29.74 -21.40 -56.02
CA GLY A 16 31.03 -22.06 -56.31
C GLY A 16 31.48 -23.08 -55.26
N ASP A 17 30.80 -23.12 -54.11
CA ASP A 17 31.07 -24.03 -53.02
C ASP A 17 30.33 -25.37 -53.14
N ILE A 18 29.31 -25.48 -54.00
CA ILE A 18 28.54 -26.72 -54.15
C ILE A 18 29.27 -27.64 -55.13
N PRO A 19 29.52 -28.92 -54.79
CA PRO A 19 30.10 -29.86 -55.73
C PRO A 19 29.12 -30.09 -56.89
N VAL A 20 29.39 -29.43 -58.01
CA VAL A 20 28.57 -29.52 -59.21
C VAL A 20 29.32 -30.22 -60.33
N VAL A 21 28.58 -30.96 -61.14
CA VAL A 21 29.06 -31.45 -62.43
C VAL A 21 28.98 -30.28 -63.40
N ASP A 22 30.13 -29.91 -63.97
CA ASP A 22 30.24 -28.85 -64.96
C ASP A 22 29.23 -29.07 -66.10
N LYS A 23 28.52 -28.00 -66.48
CA LYS A 23 27.48 -28.02 -67.51
C LYS A 23 28.00 -28.63 -68.82
N ALA A 24 29.26 -28.40 -69.18
CA ALA A 24 29.86 -28.94 -70.39
C ALA A 24 29.90 -30.49 -70.41
N VAL A 25 29.96 -31.14 -69.25
CA VAL A 25 30.05 -32.61 -69.13
C VAL A 25 28.79 -33.30 -69.67
N PHE A 26 27.63 -32.67 -69.55
CA PHE A 26 26.35 -33.24 -70.02
C PHE A 26 25.69 -32.46 -71.17
N THR A 27 26.33 -31.39 -71.65
CA THR A 27 25.81 -30.58 -72.77
C THR A 27 26.71 -30.54 -74.01
N SER A 28 27.93 -31.08 -73.94
CA SER A 28 28.91 -31.05 -75.06
C SER A 28 28.57 -31.94 -76.26
N GLY A 29 27.58 -32.83 -76.16
CA GLY A 29 27.15 -33.67 -77.28
C GLY A 29 26.49 -32.88 -78.41
N THR A 30 26.71 -33.29 -79.66
CA THR A 30 26.21 -32.58 -80.86
C THR A 30 24.72 -32.84 -81.15
N SER A 31 24.12 -33.84 -80.50
CA SER A 31 22.68 -34.14 -80.61
C SER A 31 22.01 -34.19 -79.25
N LYS A 32 20.72 -33.82 -79.21
CA LYS A 32 19.87 -33.89 -78.00
C LYS A 32 19.94 -35.26 -77.33
N LYS A 33 19.92 -36.33 -78.13
CA LYS A 33 19.96 -37.73 -77.67
C LYS A 33 21.25 -38.07 -76.91
N GLN A 34 22.39 -37.51 -77.34
CA GLN A 34 23.67 -37.68 -76.64
C GLN A 34 23.71 -36.90 -75.32
N GLN A 35 23.20 -35.67 -75.30
CA GLN A 35 23.09 -34.86 -74.08
C GLN A 35 22.18 -35.54 -73.05
N ASP A 36 21.02 -36.05 -73.48
CA ASP A 36 20.08 -36.76 -72.61
C ASP A 36 20.67 -38.06 -72.07
N SER A 37 21.45 -38.79 -72.88
CA SER A 37 22.15 -40.01 -72.45
C SER A 37 23.26 -39.71 -71.43
N ALA A 38 24.02 -38.62 -71.62
CA ALA A 38 25.03 -38.17 -70.65
C ALA A 38 24.38 -37.75 -69.32
N LYS A 39 23.30 -36.97 -69.37
CA LYS A 39 22.53 -36.58 -68.18
C LYS A 39 21.95 -37.82 -67.48
N SER A 40 21.40 -38.78 -68.24
CA SER A 40 20.85 -40.04 -67.70
C SER A 40 21.92 -40.90 -67.03
N PHE A 41 23.13 -40.99 -67.60
CA PHE A 41 24.23 -41.72 -66.98
C PHE A 41 24.64 -41.08 -65.65
N LEU A 42 24.81 -39.75 -65.63
CA LEU A 42 25.13 -39.00 -64.41
C LEU A 42 24.07 -39.20 -63.33
N SER A 43 22.78 -39.19 -63.69
CA SER A 43 21.70 -39.51 -62.76
C SER A 43 21.76 -40.94 -62.23
N GLN A 44 22.11 -41.93 -63.07
CA GLN A 44 22.25 -43.32 -62.63
C GLN A 44 23.41 -43.53 -61.65
N ILE A 45 24.48 -42.75 -61.75
CA ILE A 45 25.61 -42.80 -60.80
C ILE A 45 25.42 -41.90 -59.57
N GLY A 46 24.25 -41.26 -59.42
CA GLY A 46 23.84 -40.54 -58.21
C GLY A 46 23.83 -39.01 -58.29
N VAL A 47 24.16 -38.42 -59.45
CA VAL A 47 24.10 -36.96 -59.63
C VAL A 47 22.64 -36.52 -59.74
N ARG A 48 22.24 -35.58 -58.89
CA ARG A 48 20.84 -35.11 -58.80
C ARG A 48 20.72 -33.62 -59.08
N GLU A 49 19.52 -33.16 -59.40
CA GLU A 49 19.24 -31.72 -59.43
C GLU A 49 19.24 -31.19 -57.99
N ILE A 50 19.85 -30.01 -57.78
CA ILE A 50 19.85 -29.37 -56.48
C ILE A 50 18.59 -28.52 -56.34
N GLY A 51 17.78 -28.80 -55.32
CA GLY A 51 16.72 -27.88 -54.94
C GLY A 51 17.30 -26.72 -54.13
N LYS A 52 16.58 -25.59 -54.12
CA LYS A 52 16.99 -24.39 -53.37
C LYS A 52 17.20 -24.66 -51.87
N ALA A 53 16.41 -25.58 -51.30
CA ALA A 53 16.51 -25.96 -49.89
C ALA A 53 17.81 -26.74 -49.61
N GLU A 54 18.17 -27.68 -50.48
CA GLU A 54 19.42 -28.45 -50.38
C GLU A 54 20.66 -27.56 -50.58
N GLU A 55 20.59 -26.58 -51.48
CA GLU A 55 21.65 -25.56 -51.63
C GLU A 55 21.85 -24.76 -50.33
N ILE A 56 20.76 -24.25 -49.75
CA ILE A 56 20.83 -23.51 -48.49
C ILE A 56 21.32 -24.38 -47.34
N GLU A 57 20.90 -25.63 -47.25
CA GLU A 57 21.39 -26.57 -46.22
C GLU A 57 22.90 -26.80 -46.32
N ILE A 58 23.46 -26.88 -47.53
CA ILE A 58 24.91 -26.99 -47.75
C ILE A 58 25.63 -25.71 -47.30
N ILE A 59 25.08 -24.53 -47.63
CA ILE A 59 25.61 -23.24 -47.17
C ILE A 59 25.64 -23.19 -45.64
N LEU A 60 24.52 -23.52 -45.00
CA LEU A 60 24.38 -23.57 -43.53
C LEU A 60 25.42 -24.47 -42.87
N LYS A 61 25.58 -25.71 -43.36
CA LYS A 61 26.53 -26.69 -42.83
C LYS A 61 28.00 -26.33 -43.00
N ARG A 62 28.32 -25.40 -43.92
CA ARG A 62 29.71 -24.97 -44.16
C ARG A 62 30.08 -23.68 -43.46
N ARG A 63 29.15 -22.72 -43.41
CA ARG A 63 29.44 -21.34 -43.01
C ARG A 63 28.83 -20.91 -41.67
N TYR A 64 27.81 -21.63 -41.18
CA TYR A 64 27.01 -21.22 -40.02
C TYR A 64 26.94 -22.29 -38.93
N THR A 65 28.02 -23.06 -38.76
CA THR A 65 28.19 -23.98 -37.62
C THR A 65 28.95 -23.30 -36.49
N LYS A 66 29.00 -23.94 -35.32
CA LYS A 66 29.71 -23.38 -34.17
C LYS A 66 31.22 -23.28 -34.42
N GLU A 67 31.75 -24.22 -35.20
CA GLU A 67 33.18 -24.36 -35.49
C GLU A 67 33.61 -23.68 -36.80
N SER A 68 32.68 -23.23 -37.64
CA SER A 68 33.01 -22.58 -38.92
C SER A 68 33.48 -21.15 -38.72
N GLU A 69 34.48 -20.74 -39.51
CA GLU A 69 34.76 -19.32 -39.70
C GLU A 69 33.58 -18.67 -40.42
N LEU A 70 32.98 -17.67 -39.78
CA LEU A 70 31.81 -16.98 -40.29
C LEU A 70 32.18 -16.17 -41.55
N PRO A 71 31.26 -16.10 -42.53
CA PRO A 71 31.51 -15.35 -43.75
C PRO A 71 31.60 -13.84 -43.50
N ASP A 72 32.23 -13.11 -44.43
CA ASP A 72 32.22 -11.66 -44.43
C ASP A 72 30.79 -11.09 -44.58
N ASP A 73 30.62 -9.81 -44.26
CA ASP A 73 29.32 -9.14 -44.25
C ASP A 73 28.59 -9.15 -45.60
N ALA A 74 29.33 -9.07 -46.72
CA ALA A 74 28.72 -9.05 -48.05
C ALA A 74 28.20 -10.45 -48.42
N THR A 75 28.99 -11.48 -48.15
CA THR A 75 28.62 -12.88 -48.32
C THR A 75 27.45 -13.25 -47.41
N TYR A 76 27.49 -12.85 -46.13
CA TYR A 76 26.40 -13.05 -45.20
C TYR A 76 25.09 -12.41 -45.67
N LEU A 77 25.16 -11.19 -46.18
CA LEU A 77 23.96 -10.50 -46.64
C LEU A 77 23.31 -11.19 -47.85
N ASP A 78 24.12 -11.74 -48.77
CA ASP A 78 23.60 -12.53 -49.89
C ASP A 78 22.94 -13.82 -49.41
N ASP A 79 23.60 -14.54 -48.49
CA ASP A 79 23.05 -15.74 -47.87
C ASP A 79 21.74 -15.45 -47.13
N LEU A 80 21.68 -14.37 -46.33
CA LEU A 80 20.46 -13.95 -45.63
C LEU A 80 19.30 -13.66 -46.60
N LYS A 81 19.58 -13.00 -47.74
CA LYS A 81 18.55 -12.78 -48.77
C LYS A 81 18.04 -14.09 -49.35
N ARG A 82 18.92 -15.07 -49.58
CA ARG A 82 18.54 -16.42 -50.03
C ARG A 82 17.69 -17.14 -48.98
N PHE A 83 18.05 -17.04 -47.70
CA PHE A 83 17.30 -17.66 -46.59
C PHE A 83 15.89 -17.11 -46.47
N ILE A 84 15.74 -15.78 -46.57
CA ILE A 84 14.45 -15.10 -46.59
C ILE A 84 13.64 -15.54 -47.81
N ALA A 85 14.24 -15.53 -49.00
CA ALA A 85 13.55 -15.92 -50.23
C ALA A 85 13.06 -17.38 -50.20
N LEU A 86 13.86 -18.31 -49.67
CA LEU A 86 13.44 -19.71 -49.49
C LEU A 86 12.25 -19.80 -48.53
N THR A 87 12.31 -19.10 -47.40
CA THR A 87 11.22 -19.09 -46.41
C THR A 87 9.94 -18.48 -46.97
N GLU A 88 10.04 -17.45 -47.80
CA GLU A 88 8.89 -16.82 -48.48
C GLU A 88 8.27 -17.75 -49.53
N GLU A 89 9.08 -18.51 -50.28
CA GLU A 89 8.62 -19.46 -51.29
C GLU A 89 8.08 -20.75 -50.67
N LYS A 90 8.73 -21.26 -49.62
CA LYS A 90 8.46 -22.54 -48.96
C LYS A 90 8.57 -22.41 -47.43
N PRO A 91 7.55 -21.86 -46.75
CA PRO A 91 7.56 -21.63 -45.30
C PRO A 91 7.91 -22.88 -44.46
N ASP A 92 7.49 -24.07 -44.90
CA ASP A 92 7.74 -25.34 -44.19
C ASP A 92 9.24 -25.69 -44.07
N THR A 93 10.08 -25.08 -44.90
CA THR A 93 11.54 -25.30 -44.88
C THR A 93 12.26 -24.46 -43.84
N ALA A 94 11.59 -23.51 -43.18
CA ALA A 94 12.24 -22.60 -42.23
C ALA A 94 12.85 -23.31 -41.00
N THR A 95 12.41 -24.52 -40.69
CA THR A 95 12.95 -25.32 -39.59
C THR A 95 14.41 -25.69 -39.77
N ILE A 96 14.93 -25.72 -41.01
CA ILE A 96 16.34 -26.04 -41.29
C ILE A 96 17.30 -25.04 -40.65
N PHE A 97 16.87 -23.80 -40.39
CA PHE A 97 17.71 -22.73 -39.85
C PHE A 97 17.95 -22.86 -38.33
N GLY A 98 17.12 -23.62 -37.62
CA GLY A 98 17.06 -23.62 -36.15
C GLY A 98 18.34 -24.05 -35.45
N ASP A 99 19.15 -24.91 -36.10
CA ASP A 99 20.38 -25.45 -35.52
C ASP A 99 21.65 -24.67 -35.88
N PHE A 100 21.54 -23.63 -36.73
CA PHE A 100 22.68 -22.90 -37.28
C PHE A 100 22.82 -21.50 -36.69
N TYR A 101 24.05 -21.01 -36.60
CA TYR A 101 24.41 -19.73 -35.99
C TYR A 101 24.27 -18.60 -37.02
N ILE A 102 23.02 -18.24 -37.36
CA ILE A 102 22.69 -17.34 -38.48
C ILE A 102 22.34 -15.91 -38.06
N PHE A 103 22.21 -15.62 -36.75
CA PHE A 103 21.89 -14.28 -36.26
C PHE A 103 22.97 -13.75 -35.33
N GLN A 104 23.37 -12.51 -35.55
CA GLN A 104 24.19 -11.76 -34.61
C GLN A 104 23.29 -11.08 -33.57
N ALA A 105 23.68 -11.16 -32.31
CA ALA A 105 22.97 -10.56 -31.19
C ALA A 105 23.62 -9.23 -30.73
N GLU A 106 22.99 -8.52 -29.77
CA GLU A 106 23.48 -7.25 -29.22
C GLU A 106 24.92 -7.32 -28.67
N ASN A 107 25.34 -8.49 -28.19
CA ASN A 107 26.70 -8.73 -27.70
C ASN A 107 27.72 -9.06 -28.82
N GLU A 108 27.34 -8.84 -30.08
CA GLU A 108 28.14 -9.07 -31.29
C GLU A 108 28.47 -10.55 -31.59
N ALA A 109 28.09 -11.49 -30.71
CA ALA A 109 28.23 -12.92 -30.95
C ALA A 109 27.10 -13.47 -31.83
N TRP A 110 27.36 -14.62 -32.44
CA TRP A 110 26.43 -15.30 -33.32
C TRP A 110 25.69 -16.40 -32.56
N TYR A 111 24.41 -16.54 -32.86
CA TYR A 111 23.48 -17.41 -32.16
C TYR A 111 22.58 -18.16 -33.12
N ARG A 112 22.08 -19.30 -32.62
CA ARG A 112 20.97 -20.01 -33.24
C ARG A 112 19.68 -19.22 -33.04
N PRO A 113 18.71 -19.31 -33.96
CA PRO A 113 17.43 -18.63 -33.83
C PRO A 113 16.76 -18.83 -32.45
N VAL A 114 16.73 -20.07 -31.96
CA VAL A 114 16.10 -20.44 -30.67
C VAL A 114 16.76 -19.82 -29.44
N ASP A 115 18.01 -19.37 -29.57
CA ASP A 115 18.81 -18.73 -28.54
C ASP A 115 18.76 -17.19 -28.68
N THR A 116 17.84 -16.66 -29.48
CA THR A 116 17.64 -15.22 -29.67
C THR A 116 16.19 -14.81 -29.53
N TYR A 117 15.96 -13.51 -29.33
CA TYR A 117 14.63 -12.92 -29.30
C TYR A 117 14.54 -11.59 -30.06
N LEU A 118 13.32 -11.24 -30.47
CA LEU A 118 12.96 -9.96 -31.10
C LEU A 118 12.32 -9.04 -30.07
N ASP A 119 12.79 -7.80 -30.02
CA ASP A 119 12.13 -6.68 -29.35
C ASP A 119 12.36 -5.38 -30.17
N GLN A 120 12.08 -4.22 -29.57
CA GLN A 120 12.35 -2.93 -30.20
C GLN A 120 13.83 -2.88 -30.59
N PRO A 121 14.15 -2.58 -31.84
CA PRO A 121 13.38 -1.74 -32.77
C PRO A 121 12.50 -2.50 -33.78
N TYR A 122 12.53 -3.84 -33.76
CA TYR A 122 11.88 -4.65 -34.79
C TYR A 122 10.40 -4.87 -34.49
N MET A 123 10.08 -5.11 -33.22
CA MET A 123 8.74 -5.37 -32.72
C MET A 123 8.65 -4.91 -31.28
N ASP A 124 7.57 -4.24 -30.89
CA ASP A 124 7.32 -3.92 -29.49
C ASP A 124 6.82 -5.17 -28.75
N THR A 125 7.73 -6.07 -28.36
CA THR A 125 7.38 -7.32 -27.64
C THR A 125 7.53 -7.14 -26.13
N CYS A 126 8.40 -6.23 -25.69
CA CYS A 126 8.82 -6.05 -24.29
C CYS A 126 9.56 -7.28 -23.71
N LEU A 127 10.08 -8.18 -24.56
CA LEU A 127 10.84 -9.35 -24.12
C LEU A 127 12.16 -8.97 -23.43
N SER A 128 12.75 -7.83 -23.76
CA SER A 128 13.94 -7.32 -23.09
C SER A 128 13.72 -7.10 -21.59
N ALA A 129 12.52 -6.69 -21.18
CA ALA A 129 12.18 -6.51 -19.76
C ALA A 129 12.23 -7.83 -18.97
N TYR A 130 12.04 -8.96 -19.64
CA TYR A 130 12.16 -10.29 -19.05
C TYR A 130 13.61 -10.81 -19.16
N TYR A 131 14.17 -10.91 -20.38
CA TYR A 131 15.47 -11.55 -20.58
C TYR A 131 16.64 -10.74 -20.01
N LYS A 132 16.67 -9.40 -20.12
CA LYS A 132 17.76 -8.58 -19.55
C LYS A 132 17.75 -8.57 -18.01
N ALA A 133 16.62 -8.88 -17.38
CA ALA A 133 16.51 -8.99 -15.93
C ALA A 133 17.04 -10.32 -15.38
N LEU A 134 17.15 -11.35 -16.21
CA LEU A 134 17.72 -12.64 -15.85
C LEU A 134 19.26 -12.54 -15.90
N LYS A 135 19.91 -12.50 -14.73
CA LYS A 135 21.38 -12.35 -14.59
C LYS A 135 22.16 -13.65 -14.83
N GLN A 136 21.82 -14.44 -15.85
CA GLN A 136 22.39 -15.77 -16.04
C GLN A 136 22.98 -15.97 -17.43
N ASP A 137 24.07 -16.74 -17.48
CA ASP A 137 24.60 -17.29 -18.72
C ASP A 137 23.56 -18.23 -19.33
N HIS A 138 23.37 -18.15 -20.66
CA HIS A 138 22.49 -18.99 -21.49
C HIS A 138 21.03 -18.58 -21.64
N GLU A 139 20.64 -17.36 -21.27
CA GLU A 139 19.34 -16.82 -21.70
C GLU A 139 19.41 -16.33 -23.16
N PRO A 140 18.28 -16.35 -23.89
CA PRO A 140 18.21 -15.81 -25.24
C PRO A 140 18.71 -14.37 -25.31
N GLU A 141 19.47 -14.06 -26.35
CA GLU A 141 20.00 -12.73 -26.59
C GLU A 141 19.16 -11.94 -27.60
N MET A 142 19.14 -10.61 -27.45
CA MET A 142 18.38 -9.78 -28.37
C MET A 142 19.08 -9.73 -29.74
N ILE A 143 18.32 -9.90 -30.81
CA ILE A 143 18.86 -9.72 -32.18
C ILE A 143 19.44 -8.30 -32.33
N HIS A 144 20.66 -8.21 -32.85
CA HIS A 144 21.39 -6.96 -33.01
C HIS A 144 20.62 -5.95 -33.87
N ALA A 145 20.74 -4.64 -33.62
CA ALA A 145 20.02 -3.60 -34.37
C ALA A 145 20.48 -3.43 -35.85
N ARG A 146 21.60 -4.07 -36.24
CA ARG A 146 22.23 -3.94 -37.58
C ARG A 146 21.32 -4.35 -38.74
N TYR A 147 20.36 -5.25 -38.49
CA TYR A 147 19.46 -5.72 -39.55
C TYR A 147 18.48 -4.64 -40.04
N ARG A 148 18.40 -3.49 -39.37
CA ARG A 148 17.68 -2.31 -39.89
C ARG A 148 18.37 -1.67 -41.08
N GLU A 149 19.69 -1.77 -41.14
CA GLU A 149 20.53 -1.04 -42.10
C GLU A 149 21.09 -1.96 -43.20
N CYS A 150 20.77 -3.26 -43.16
CA CYS A 150 21.27 -4.24 -44.12
C CYS A 150 20.53 -4.23 -45.47
N GLY A 151 19.62 -3.28 -45.71
CA GLY A 151 18.87 -3.15 -46.96
C GLY A 151 17.76 -4.19 -47.16
N ILE A 152 17.35 -4.89 -46.09
CA ILE A 152 16.19 -5.80 -46.06
C ILE A 152 15.05 -5.10 -45.32
N GLU A 153 13.84 -5.15 -45.89
CA GLU A 153 12.65 -4.59 -45.22
C GLU A 153 12.43 -5.26 -43.85
N ALA A 154 12.29 -4.46 -42.79
CA ALA A 154 12.15 -4.96 -41.42
C ALA A 154 11.02 -6.00 -41.26
N LYS A 155 9.89 -5.82 -41.95
CA LYS A 155 8.77 -6.78 -41.92
C LYS A 155 9.14 -8.13 -42.51
N ARG A 156 9.93 -8.17 -43.58
CA ARG A 156 10.41 -9.42 -44.20
C ARG A 156 11.41 -10.12 -43.29
N PHE A 157 12.34 -9.36 -42.72
CA PHE A 157 13.29 -9.88 -41.74
C PHE A 157 12.59 -10.49 -40.52
N VAL A 158 11.64 -9.78 -39.91
CA VAL A 158 10.88 -10.26 -38.74
C VAL A 158 10.14 -11.56 -39.06
N LYS A 159 9.45 -11.64 -40.20
CA LYS A 159 8.76 -12.88 -40.61
C LYS A 159 9.72 -14.05 -40.75
N PHE A 160 10.86 -13.83 -41.39
CA PHE A 160 11.90 -14.85 -41.51
C PHE A 160 12.46 -15.27 -40.16
N ALA A 161 12.84 -14.30 -39.31
CA ALA A 161 13.37 -14.55 -37.98
C ALA A 161 12.40 -15.40 -37.13
N GLN A 162 11.11 -15.04 -37.12
CA GLN A 162 10.09 -15.83 -36.44
C GLN A 162 9.96 -17.26 -37.01
N ALA A 163 9.95 -17.39 -38.34
CA ALA A 163 9.86 -18.69 -38.99
C ALA A 163 11.09 -19.58 -38.73
N ALA A 164 12.28 -18.97 -38.64
CA ALA A 164 13.54 -19.65 -38.31
C ALA A 164 13.62 -20.10 -36.83
N GLY A 165 12.76 -19.57 -35.95
CA GLY A 165 12.69 -19.95 -34.54
C GLY A 165 13.09 -18.86 -33.53
N VAL A 166 13.29 -17.62 -33.99
CA VAL A 166 13.55 -16.49 -33.10
C VAL A 166 12.33 -16.20 -32.23
N ARG A 167 12.56 -16.01 -30.93
CA ARG A 167 11.48 -15.80 -29.96
C ARG A 167 10.86 -14.41 -30.13
N ALA A 168 9.55 -14.37 -30.31
CA ALA A 168 8.78 -13.12 -30.39
C ALA A 168 7.65 -13.04 -29.35
N ARG A 169 7.58 -14.01 -28.43
CA ARG A 169 6.61 -14.08 -27.34
C ARG A 169 7.26 -14.71 -26.11
N LEU A 170 6.74 -14.40 -24.93
CA LEU A 170 7.20 -15.00 -23.68
C LEU A 170 6.85 -16.49 -23.68
N GLU A 171 7.84 -17.32 -23.35
CA GLU A 171 7.69 -18.78 -23.37
C GLU A 171 7.09 -19.29 -22.06
N ILE A 172 5.98 -20.03 -22.17
CA ILE A 172 5.40 -20.80 -21.05
C ILE A 172 5.90 -22.23 -21.18
N LYS A 173 6.61 -22.71 -20.16
CA LYS A 173 7.17 -24.07 -20.12
C LYS A 173 6.20 -25.06 -19.48
N GLU A 174 6.20 -26.27 -20.00
CA GLU A 174 5.52 -27.44 -19.42
C GLU A 174 6.47 -28.16 -18.43
N ASP A 175 5.94 -28.58 -17.28
CA ASP A 175 6.62 -29.40 -16.27
C ASP A 175 5.59 -30.35 -15.63
N GLY A 176 6.02 -31.21 -14.71
CA GLY A 176 5.11 -32.02 -13.91
C GLY A 176 4.40 -31.24 -12.78
N CYS A 177 3.34 -31.84 -12.25
CA CYS A 177 2.51 -31.31 -11.16
C CYS A 177 3.20 -31.31 -9.78
N SER A 178 4.43 -31.81 -9.65
CA SER A 178 5.09 -32.00 -8.34
C SER A 178 5.34 -30.69 -7.58
N LYS A 179 5.53 -29.59 -8.31
CA LYS A 179 5.73 -28.24 -7.77
C LYS A 179 4.44 -27.42 -7.70
N ASN A 180 3.30 -27.98 -8.09
CA ASN A 180 2.03 -27.29 -8.04
C ASN A 180 1.58 -27.10 -6.57
N PRO A 181 1.09 -25.92 -6.17
CA PRO A 181 0.51 -25.73 -4.84
C PRO A 181 -0.59 -26.72 -4.49
N ASP A 182 -1.39 -27.14 -5.49
CA ASP A 182 -2.49 -28.11 -5.36
C ASP A 182 -2.07 -29.56 -5.64
N ARG A 183 -0.76 -29.88 -5.59
CA ARG A 183 -0.22 -31.23 -5.89
C ARG A 183 -0.91 -32.35 -5.11
N ASN A 184 -1.32 -32.09 -3.86
CA ASN A 184 -2.00 -33.10 -3.03
C ASN A 184 -3.35 -33.49 -3.63
N HIS A 185 -4.09 -32.52 -4.17
CA HIS A 185 -5.34 -32.78 -4.88
C HIS A 185 -5.07 -33.49 -6.22
N LEU A 186 -4.09 -33.02 -6.99
CA LEU A 186 -3.73 -33.59 -8.29
C LEU A 186 -3.30 -35.07 -8.16
N PHE A 187 -2.42 -35.39 -7.22
CA PHE A 187 -1.92 -36.75 -6.99
C PHE A 187 -2.90 -37.65 -6.23
N SER A 188 -4.05 -37.14 -5.78
CA SER A 188 -5.15 -37.97 -5.26
C SER A 188 -5.93 -38.71 -6.37
N ALA A 189 -5.47 -38.63 -7.62
CA ALA A 189 -6.04 -39.39 -8.73
C ALA A 189 -5.96 -40.90 -8.46
N GLY A 190 -7.04 -41.62 -8.78
CA GLY A 190 -7.12 -43.06 -8.57
C GLY A 190 -6.23 -43.88 -9.51
N GLY A 191 -6.00 -45.14 -9.15
CA GLY A 191 -5.29 -46.12 -9.96
C GLY A 191 -3.76 -46.03 -9.91
N SER A 192 -3.10 -46.98 -10.59
CA SER A 192 -1.64 -47.04 -10.72
C SER A 192 -1.16 -46.38 -12.00
N TRP A 193 0.04 -45.80 -11.97
CA TRP A 193 0.66 -45.13 -13.11
C TRP A 193 0.88 -46.09 -14.29
N THR A 194 0.62 -45.60 -15.50
CA THR A 194 0.80 -46.33 -16.77
C THR A 194 1.35 -45.40 -17.86
N ALA A 195 1.68 -45.93 -19.03
CA ALA A 195 2.07 -45.13 -20.20
C ALA A 195 1.00 -44.13 -20.68
N TYR A 196 -0.26 -44.30 -20.27
CA TYR A 196 -1.36 -43.40 -20.60
C TYR A 196 -1.60 -42.30 -19.54
N GLY A 197 -0.72 -42.23 -18.54
CA GLY A 197 -0.74 -41.19 -17.51
C GLY A 197 -0.54 -39.80 -18.10
N ILE A 198 -1.10 -38.79 -17.42
CA ILE A 198 -0.89 -37.37 -17.71
C ILE A 198 -0.30 -36.76 -16.44
N ASN A 199 0.77 -36.00 -16.59
CA ASN A 199 1.36 -35.22 -15.52
C ASN A 199 1.89 -33.93 -16.13
N ARG A 200 1.05 -32.89 -16.15
CA ARG A 200 1.34 -31.64 -16.87
C ARG A 200 0.90 -30.44 -16.05
N ASP A 201 1.79 -29.46 -16.00
CA ASP A 201 1.61 -28.17 -15.37
C ASP A 201 2.41 -27.12 -16.16
N TYR A 202 2.08 -25.85 -16.00
CA TYR A 202 2.63 -24.76 -16.80
C TYR A 202 3.13 -23.63 -15.92
N PHE A 203 4.26 -23.05 -16.29
CA PHE A 203 4.87 -21.93 -15.58
C PHE A 203 5.73 -21.10 -16.52
N ILE A 204 5.98 -19.84 -16.13
CA ILE A 204 7.03 -19.05 -16.76
C ILE A 204 8.26 -19.13 -15.83
N PRO A 205 9.43 -19.52 -16.35
CA PRO A 205 10.65 -19.58 -15.54
C PRO A 205 10.90 -18.25 -14.82
N LYS A 206 11.27 -18.30 -13.54
CA LYS A 206 11.73 -17.11 -12.78
C LYS A 206 10.74 -15.95 -12.68
N LEU A 207 9.49 -16.13 -13.11
CA LEU A 207 8.48 -15.08 -13.10
C LEU A 207 8.23 -14.55 -11.68
N ASP A 208 8.16 -15.44 -10.69
CA ASP A 208 7.97 -15.09 -9.28
C ASP A 208 9.12 -14.26 -8.71
N GLU A 209 10.35 -14.47 -9.18
CA GLU A 209 11.51 -13.66 -8.80
C GLU A 209 11.43 -12.27 -9.44
N LEU A 210 11.11 -12.20 -10.73
CA LEU A 210 10.99 -10.95 -11.48
C LEU A 210 9.83 -10.06 -11.00
N LEU A 211 8.70 -10.68 -10.62
CA LEU A 211 7.53 -9.96 -10.13
C LEU A 211 7.69 -9.39 -8.71
N LYS A 212 8.83 -9.60 -8.04
CA LYS A 212 9.18 -8.88 -6.81
C LYS A 212 9.51 -7.40 -7.09
N THR A 213 9.96 -7.10 -8.30
CA THR A 213 10.27 -5.74 -8.77
C THR A 213 9.60 -5.53 -10.12
N PRO A 214 8.26 -5.40 -10.15
CA PRO A 214 7.50 -5.30 -11.39
C PRO A 214 7.85 -4.01 -12.15
N SER A 215 7.84 -4.09 -13.48
CA SER A 215 7.96 -2.93 -14.37
C SER A 215 6.78 -2.89 -15.33
N LEU A 216 6.48 -1.71 -15.87
CA LEU A 216 5.37 -1.54 -16.81
C LEU A 216 5.53 -2.43 -18.06
N GLU A 217 6.76 -2.55 -18.55
CA GLU A 217 7.12 -3.39 -19.70
C GLU A 217 6.93 -4.87 -19.41
N LEU A 218 7.36 -5.35 -18.23
CA LEU A 218 7.15 -6.74 -17.82
C LEU A 218 5.67 -7.06 -17.67
N SER A 219 4.90 -6.17 -17.03
CA SER A 219 3.44 -6.31 -16.91
C SER A 219 2.77 -6.34 -18.27
N ARG A 220 3.20 -5.49 -19.22
CA ARG A 220 2.68 -5.46 -20.58
C ARG A 220 3.00 -6.74 -21.35
N LEU A 221 4.22 -7.27 -21.20
CA LEU A 221 4.63 -8.56 -21.77
C LEU A 221 3.75 -9.70 -21.25
N ILE A 222 3.55 -9.79 -19.93
CA ILE A 222 2.70 -10.81 -19.31
C ILE A 222 1.26 -10.65 -19.80
N TRP A 223 0.71 -9.43 -19.79
CA TRP A 223 -0.65 -9.17 -20.24
C TRP A 223 -0.88 -9.61 -21.68
N ARG A 224 0.01 -9.20 -22.61
CA ARG A 224 -0.02 -9.62 -24.02
C ARG A 224 0.02 -11.14 -24.15
N THR A 225 0.94 -11.78 -23.41
CA THR A 225 1.06 -13.24 -23.39
C THR A 225 -0.25 -13.90 -22.98
N LEU A 226 -0.87 -13.46 -21.88
CA LEU A 226 -2.13 -13.99 -21.37
C LEU A 226 -3.31 -13.76 -22.33
N THR A 227 -3.39 -12.58 -22.96
CA THR A 227 -4.44 -12.28 -23.95
C THR A 227 -4.33 -13.10 -25.24
N SER A 228 -3.12 -13.59 -25.55
CA SER A 228 -2.84 -14.37 -26.77
C SER A 228 -2.83 -15.89 -26.57
N LEU A 229 -3.18 -16.37 -25.37
CA LEU A 229 -3.13 -17.81 -25.08
C LEU A 229 -4.09 -18.59 -26.00
N PRO A 230 -3.61 -19.67 -26.65
CA PRO A 230 -4.46 -20.53 -27.44
C PRO A 230 -5.43 -21.28 -26.55
N ALA A 231 -6.50 -21.83 -27.14
CA ALA A 231 -7.43 -22.66 -26.39
C ALA A 231 -6.82 -24.01 -25.96
N HIS A 232 -5.87 -24.52 -26.75
CA HIS A 232 -5.14 -25.76 -26.49
C HIS A 232 -3.64 -25.59 -26.82
N PRO A 233 -2.73 -26.06 -25.94
CA PRO A 233 -3.01 -26.58 -24.59
C PRO A 233 -3.58 -25.51 -23.65
N ASP A 234 -4.34 -25.91 -22.62
CA ASP A 234 -4.87 -24.97 -21.63
C ASP A 234 -3.79 -24.65 -20.59
N TYR A 235 -2.99 -23.62 -20.86
CA TYR A 235 -1.90 -23.18 -20.00
C TYR A 235 -2.33 -22.73 -18.59
N LEU A 236 -3.63 -22.53 -18.37
CA LEU A 236 -4.17 -22.06 -17.09
C LEU A 236 -4.50 -23.22 -16.15
N GLN A 237 -4.43 -24.46 -16.63
CA GLN A 237 -4.77 -25.66 -15.85
C GLN A 237 -3.63 -26.67 -15.78
N ALA A 238 -3.38 -27.18 -14.58
CA ALA A 238 -2.59 -28.38 -14.36
C ALA A 238 -3.49 -29.62 -14.46
N MET A 239 -2.96 -30.72 -15.00
CA MET A 239 -3.68 -31.97 -15.19
C MET A 239 -2.85 -33.17 -14.73
N PHE A 240 -3.47 -34.02 -13.92
CA PHE A 240 -2.87 -35.28 -13.48
C PHE A 240 -3.83 -36.47 -13.62
N ARG A 241 -3.36 -37.56 -14.22
CA ARG A 241 -4.04 -38.88 -14.21
C ARG A 241 -3.03 -40.00 -14.25
N ASN A 242 -3.32 -41.12 -13.59
CA ASN A 242 -2.44 -42.29 -13.59
C ASN A 242 -2.60 -43.18 -14.84
N ASN A 243 -3.82 -43.29 -15.36
CA ASN A 243 -4.15 -44.12 -16.52
C ASN A 243 -5.43 -43.61 -17.21
N SER A 244 -5.81 -44.24 -18.32
CA SER A 244 -7.00 -43.87 -19.11
C SER A 244 -8.34 -44.30 -18.50
N ALA A 245 -8.34 -45.16 -17.48
CA ALA A 245 -9.57 -45.63 -16.83
C ALA A 245 -10.16 -44.62 -15.83
N HIS A 246 -9.37 -43.62 -15.41
CA HIS A 246 -9.81 -42.58 -14.49
C HIS A 246 -9.81 -41.20 -15.15
N SER A 247 -10.79 -40.37 -14.76
CA SER A 247 -10.83 -38.97 -15.17
C SER A 247 -9.63 -38.21 -14.60
N PRO A 248 -9.03 -37.28 -15.37
CA PRO A 248 -7.94 -36.47 -14.87
C PRO A 248 -8.41 -35.56 -13.72
N ARG A 249 -7.58 -35.45 -12.69
CA ARG A 249 -7.67 -34.36 -11.70
C ARG A 249 -7.13 -33.11 -12.35
N VAL A 250 -7.82 -32.00 -12.13
CA VAL A 250 -7.50 -30.69 -12.71
C VAL A 250 -7.40 -29.68 -11.57
N ALA A 251 -6.43 -28.79 -11.64
CA ALA A 251 -6.25 -27.66 -10.73
C ALA A 251 -5.72 -26.46 -11.52
N ASP A 252 -5.61 -25.30 -10.88
CA ASP A 252 -4.96 -24.14 -11.48
C ASP A 252 -3.47 -24.43 -11.72
N SER A 253 -2.94 -23.96 -12.85
CA SER A 253 -1.52 -24.13 -13.16
C SER A 253 -0.62 -23.29 -12.25
N ARG A 254 0.66 -23.66 -12.15
CA ARG A 254 1.67 -22.85 -11.46
C ARG A 254 1.72 -21.42 -11.98
N LEU A 255 1.52 -21.21 -13.28
CA LEU A 255 1.40 -19.89 -13.89
C LEU A 255 0.29 -19.07 -13.22
N VAL A 256 -0.90 -19.64 -13.06
CA VAL A 256 -2.03 -18.96 -12.39
C VAL A 256 -1.69 -18.63 -10.95
N HIS A 257 -1.11 -19.58 -10.20
CA HIS A 257 -0.69 -19.36 -8.82
C HIS A 257 0.36 -18.25 -8.69
N GLN A 258 1.37 -18.23 -9.56
CA GLN A 258 2.39 -17.16 -9.62
C GLN A 258 1.76 -15.79 -9.88
N LEU A 259 0.83 -15.71 -10.84
CA LEU A 259 0.18 -14.46 -11.23
C LEU A 259 -0.80 -13.93 -10.17
N ARG A 260 -1.51 -14.81 -9.45
CA ARG A 260 -2.42 -14.44 -8.36
C ARG A 260 -1.66 -13.83 -7.18
N ALA A 261 -0.52 -14.43 -6.84
CA ALA A 261 0.23 -14.07 -5.64
C ALA A 261 0.97 -12.73 -5.77
N ALA A 262 1.39 -12.37 -6.98
CA ALA A 262 2.23 -11.21 -7.21
C ALA A 262 1.47 -9.91 -7.53
N SER A 263 2.02 -8.78 -7.11
CA SER A 263 1.51 -7.45 -7.45
C SER A 263 2.11 -6.98 -8.77
N TRP A 264 1.46 -7.30 -9.89
CA TRP A 264 2.00 -7.01 -11.23
C TRP A 264 1.03 -6.27 -12.14
N VAL A 265 -0.23 -6.06 -11.75
CA VAL A 265 -1.20 -5.33 -12.55
C VAL A 265 -1.04 -3.83 -12.25
N PRO A 266 -0.66 -2.99 -13.23
CA PRO A 266 -0.48 -1.57 -12.99
C PRO A 266 -1.84 -0.86 -12.85
N GLN A 267 -1.89 0.11 -11.95
CA GLN A 267 -3.07 0.96 -11.70
C GLN A 267 -2.69 2.45 -11.80
N ASN A 268 -3.63 3.28 -12.28
CA ASN A 268 -3.50 4.73 -12.28
C ASN A 268 -3.20 5.21 -10.86
N GLY A 269 -2.11 5.97 -10.68
CA GLY A 269 -1.55 6.30 -9.37
C GLY A 269 -0.17 5.68 -9.09
N GLY A 270 0.40 4.94 -10.06
CA GLY A 270 1.81 4.54 -10.07
C GLY A 270 2.13 3.27 -9.29
N GLY A 271 1.11 2.54 -8.82
CA GLY A 271 1.27 1.28 -8.09
C GLY A 271 0.99 0.04 -8.95
N PHE A 272 1.60 -1.08 -8.56
CA PHE A 272 1.22 -2.41 -9.04
C PHE A 272 0.43 -3.12 -7.94
N VAL A 273 -0.66 -3.76 -8.31
CA VAL A 273 -1.53 -4.52 -7.39
C VAL A 273 -1.67 -5.96 -7.86
N ARG A 274 -2.13 -6.83 -6.96
CA ARG A 274 -2.49 -8.20 -7.33
C ARG A 274 -3.72 -8.16 -8.24
N PRO A 275 -3.88 -9.12 -9.16
CA PRO A 275 -5.07 -9.17 -10.01
C PRO A 275 -6.39 -9.09 -9.23
N ALA A 276 -6.48 -9.75 -8.07
CA ALA A 276 -7.68 -9.71 -7.21
C ALA A 276 -8.06 -8.33 -6.69
N ASP A 277 -7.08 -7.45 -6.54
CA ASP A 277 -7.26 -6.09 -6.02
C ASP A 277 -7.32 -5.04 -7.15
N ALA A 278 -7.17 -5.47 -8.41
CA ALA A 278 -7.15 -4.58 -9.56
C ALA A 278 -8.55 -4.07 -9.94
N LEU A 279 -8.63 -2.78 -10.26
CA LEU A 279 -9.82 -2.15 -10.80
C LEU A 279 -9.67 -1.96 -12.31
N ARG A 280 -10.70 -2.34 -13.07
CA ARG A 280 -10.72 -2.16 -14.52
C ARG A 280 -10.62 -0.69 -14.93
N GLU A 281 -11.23 0.21 -14.15
CA GLU A 281 -11.30 1.65 -14.45
C GLU A 281 -9.95 2.35 -14.24
N LEU A 282 -9.05 1.73 -13.49
CA LEU A 282 -7.72 2.26 -13.19
C LEU A 282 -6.63 1.59 -14.03
N LEU A 283 -6.96 0.74 -15.00
CA LEU A 283 -5.96 0.17 -15.90
C LEU A 283 -5.33 1.28 -16.77
N LEU A 284 -4.01 1.20 -16.95
CA LEU A 284 -3.25 2.14 -17.77
C LEU A 284 -3.48 1.89 -19.27
N GLU A 285 -3.16 2.89 -20.09
CA GLU A 285 -3.14 2.74 -21.54
C GLU A 285 -2.16 1.64 -21.99
N GLY A 286 -2.63 0.78 -22.90
CA GLY A 286 -1.89 -0.39 -23.38
C GLY A 286 -2.21 -1.71 -22.64
N PHE A 287 -3.14 -1.68 -21.67
CA PHE A 287 -3.68 -2.86 -20.99
C PHE A 287 -5.15 -3.07 -21.40
N PRO A 288 -5.43 -3.61 -22.61
CA PRO A 288 -6.80 -3.80 -23.06
C PRO A 288 -7.52 -4.76 -22.11
N PHE A 289 -8.77 -4.44 -21.78
CA PHE A 289 -9.60 -5.26 -20.92
C PHE A 289 -10.83 -5.75 -21.68
N ASP A 290 -11.01 -7.06 -21.73
CA ASP A 290 -12.20 -7.73 -22.26
C ASP A 290 -12.67 -8.75 -21.22
N PRO A 291 -13.91 -8.68 -20.70
CA PRO A 291 -14.43 -9.66 -19.75
C PRO A 291 -14.47 -11.10 -20.30
N GLY A 292 -14.40 -11.28 -21.63
CA GLY A 292 -14.30 -12.58 -22.29
C GLY A 292 -12.91 -13.22 -22.22
N PHE A 293 -11.88 -12.52 -21.73
CA PHE A 293 -10.55 -13.10 -21.56
C PHE A 293 -10.56 -14.25 -20.55
N ARG A 294 -10.28 -15.46 -21.05
CA ARG A 294 -10.31 -16.72 -20.28
C ARG A 294 -9.43 -16.72 -19.05
N TRP A 295 -8.34 -15.94 -19.04
CA TRP A 295 -7.37 -15.90 -17.94
C TRP A 295 -7.83 -15.03 -16.75
N LEU A 296 -8.79 -14.10 -16.94
CA LEU A 296 -9.22 -13.19 -15.87
C LEU A 296 -9.82 -13.92 -14.67
N LYS A 297 -10.69 -14.89 -14.93
CA LYS A 297 -11.35 -15.68 -13.88
C LYS A 297 -10.34 -16.54 -13.11
N PRO A 298 -9.46 -17.33 -13.77
CA PRO A 298 -8.38 -18.03 -13.08
C PRO A 298 -7.50 -17.08 -12.27
N VAL A 299 -7.08 -15.90 -12.74
CA VAL A 299 -6.25 -15.03 -11.88
C VAL A 299 -7.06 -14.23 -10.85
N GLN A 300 -8.37 -14.44 -10.75
CA GLN A 300 -9.28 -13.78 -9.80
C GLN A 300 -9.38 -12.27 -9.99
N PHE A 301 -9.28 -11.76 -11.21
CA PHE A 301 -9.23 -10.32 -11.46
C PHE A 301 -10.41 -9.57 -10.83
N GLY A 302 -10.13 -8.57 -9.98
CA GLY A 302 -11.13 -7.72 -9.31
C GLY A 302 -11.99 -8.41 -8.25
N GLU A 303 -11.70 -9.66 -7.88
CA GLU A 303 -12.52 -10.44 -6.95
C GLU A 303 -12.59 -9.83 -5.54
N THR A 304 -11.50 -9.22 -5.04
CA THR A 304 -11.48 -8.59 -3.72
C THR A 304 -12.48 -7.43 -3.65
N VAL A 305 -12.53 -6.60 -4.69
CA VAL A 305 -13.41 -5.43 -4.76
C VAL A 305 -14.87 -5.86 -4.77
N VAL A 306 -15.19 -6.88 -5.58
CA VAL A 306 -16.54 -7.47 -5.63
C VAL A 306 -16.93 -8.02 -4.27
N ARG A 307 -16.01 -8.75 -3.60
CA ARG A 307 -16.26 -9.32 -2.27
C ARG A 307 -16.48 -8.23 -1.22
N GLN A 308 -15.64 -7.20 -1.18
CA GLN A 308 -15.79 -6.09 -0.23
C GLN A 308 -17.11 -5.34 -0.43
N SER A 309 -17.48 -5.05 -1.68
CA SER A 309 -18.78 -4.44 -2.01
C SER A 309 -19.95 -5.33 -1.57
N SER A 310 -19.90 -6.63 -1.86
CA SER A 310 -20.93 -7.57 -1.43
C SER A 310 -21.05 -7.69 0.09
N GLN A 311 -19.93 -7.69 0.82
CA GLN A 311 -19.91 -7.73 2.28
C GLN A 311 -20.43 -6.43 2.89
N ALA A 312 -20.11 -5.27 2.29
CA ALA A 312 -20.64 -3.99 2.72
C ALA A 312 -22.17 -3.95 2.55
N LEU A 313 -22.67 -4.38 1.39
CA LEU A 313 -24.11 -4.50 1.14
C LEU A 313 -24.80 -5.46 2.13
N GLN A 314 -24.21 -6.63 2.39
CA GLN A 314 -24.74 -7.57 3.37
C GLN A 314 -24.78 -6.99 4.79
N LYS A 315 -23.74 -6.25 5.20
CA LYS A 315 -23.71 -5.58 6.51
C LYS A 315 -24.77 -4.49 6.60
N ASP A 316 -24.98 -3.73 5.54
CA ASP A 316 -26.03 -2.72 5.48
C ASP A 316 -27.43 -3.33 5.50
N GLU A 317 -27.66 -4.41 4.76
CA GLU A 317 -28.94 -5.16 4.80
C GLU A 317 -29.21 -5.75 6.18
N ALA A 318 -28.20 -6.34 6.82
CA ALA A 318 -28.30 -6.86 8.18
C ALA A 318 -28.61 -5.72 9.18
N ALA A 319 -27.93 -4.59 9.09
CA ALA A 319 -28.20 -3.42 9.94
C ALA A 319 -29.63 -2.90 9.77
N LYS A 320 -30.12 -2.81 8.53
CA LYS A 320 -31.51 -2.43 8.22
C LYS A 320 -32.52 -3.42 8.78
N SER A 321 -32.24 -4.72 8.71
CA SER A 321 -33.10 -5.76 9.30
C SER A 321 -33.22 -5.65 10.83
N LEU A 322 -32.22 -5.07 11.49
CA LEU A 322 -32.18 -4.79 12.92
C LEU A 322 -32.73 -3.39 13.30
N GLY A 323 -33.27 -2.65 12.33
CA GLY A 323 -33.87 -1.32 12.56
C GLY A 323 -32.89 -0.15 12.53
N PHE A 324 -31.63 -0.36 12.16
CA PHE A 324 -30.65 0.72 11.96
C PHE A 324 -30.72 1.26 10.52
N ALA A 325 -30.36 2.53 10.33
CA ALA A 325 -30.37 3.14 8.99
C ALA A 325 -29.34 2.51 8.03
N ASP A 326 -28.14 2.20 8.55
CA ASP A 326 -27.00 1.64 7.83
C ASP A 326 -26.04 0.90 8.79
N ALA A 327 -25.02 0.23 8.25
CA ALA A 327 -24.03 -0.48 9.07
C ALA A 327 -23.26 0.45 10.03
N ALA A 328 -23.09 1.74 9.68
CA ALA A 328 -22.42 2.70 10.53
C ALA A 328 -23.25 3.05 11.77
N ALA A 329 -24.58 3.13 11.64
CA ALA A 329 -25.51 3.35 12.74
C ALA A 329 -25.53 2.14 13.70
N ALA A 330 -25.53 0.92 13.15
CA ALA A 330 -25.44 -0.30 13.95
C ALA A 330 -24.11 -0.38 14.73
N GLU A 331 -22.99 0.03 14.11
CA GLU A 331 -21.68 0.09 14.76
C GLU A 331 -21.64 1.16 15.87
N ARG A 332 -22.24 2.34 15.65
CA ARG A 332 -22.37 3.35 16.71
C ARG A 332 -23.17 2.84 17.91
N ALA A 333 -24.28 2.15 17.66
CA ALA A 333 -25.09 1.57 18.72
C ALA A 333 -24.33 0.49 19.51
N ARG A 334 -23.55 -0.36 18.82
CA ARG A 334 -22.67 -1.33 19.50
C ARG A 334 -21.65 -0.63 20.40
N ARG A 335 -20.96 0.39 19.88
CA ARG A 335 -19.97 1.14 20.67
C ARG A 335 -20.59 1.81 21.90
N PHE A 336 -21.82 2.29 21.80
CA PHE A 336 -22.54 2.82 22.97
C PHE A 336 -22.85 1.71 23.99
N ASN A 337 -23.30 0.55 23.53
CA ASN A 337 -23.57 -0.61 24.38
C ASN A 337 -22.31 -1.18 25.06
N ASP A 338 -21.13 -1.03 24.45
CA ASP A 338 -19.85 -1.47 25.01
C ASP A 338 -19.33 -0.54 26.13
N LEU A 339 -19.92 0.66 26.31
CA LEU A 339 -19.59 1.54 27.42
C LEU A 339 -20.10 0.95 28.74
N PRO A 340 -19.46 1.25 29.89
CA PRO A 340 -20.02 0.91 31.20
C PRO A 340 -21.42 1.49 31.38
N GLU A 341 -22.32 0.74 32.00
CA GLU A 341 -23.73 1.15 32.20
C GLU A 341 -23.84 2.53 32.86
N SER A 342 -22.97 2.84 33.83
CA SER A 342 -22.92 4.16 34.48
C SER A 342 -22.59 5.32 33.53
N GLU A 343 -21.82 5.07 32.47
CA GLU A 343 -21.51 6.08 31.45
C GLU A 343 -22.63 6.17 30.41
N GLN A 344 -23.28 5.05 30.06
CA GLN A 344 -24.48 5.06 29.23
C GLN A 344 -25.59 5.90 29.87
N GLU A 345 -25.87 5.68 31.16
CA GLU A 345 -26.88 6.41 31.92
C GLU A 345 -26.54 7.90 32.04
N LYS A 346 -25.27 8.26 32.26
CA LYS A 346 -24.85 9.67 32.27
C LYS A 346 -25.13 10.36 30.94
N ILE A 347 -24.73 9.74 29.82
CA ILE A 347 -24.93 10.30 28.48
C ILE A 347 -26.42 10.50 28.19
N LEU A 348 -27.25 9.52 28.56
CA LEU A 348 -28.70 9.62 28.41
C LEU A 348 -29.29 10.73 29.31
N ALA A 349 -28.88 10.80 30.57
CA ALA A 349 -29.35 11.81 31.52
C ALA A 349 -28.92 13.24 31.13
N GLU A 350 -27.72 13.42 30.58
CA GLU A 350 -27.27 14.70 30.04
C GLU A 350 -28.11 15.13 28.83
N TYR A 351 -28.38 14.21 27.91
CA TYR A 351 -29.26 14.48 26.77
C TYR A 351 -30.67 14.87 27.24
N GLU A 352 -31.26 14.12 28.17
CA GLU A 352 -32.58 14.40 28.73
C GLU A 352 -32.64 15.73 29.50
N ASN A 353 -31.56 16.11 30.19
CA ASN A 353 -31.50 17.37 30.92
C ASN A 353 -31.22 18.58 30.00
N SER A 354 -30.52 18.38 28.89
CA SER A 354 -30.28 19.44 27.89
C SER A 354 -31.58 19.95 27.24
N GLY A 355 -32.64 19.12 27.23
CA GLY A 355 -33.98 19.49 26.77
C GLY A 355 -34.82 20.30 27.76
N LYS A 356 -34.36 20.49 29.01
CA LYS A 356 -35.07 21.27 30.02
C LYS A 356 -34.59 22.73 29.96
N SER A 357 -35.47 23.64 29.58
CA SER A 357 -35.18 25.08 29.58
C SER A 357 -34.79 25.54 30.99
N ALA A 358 -33.52 25.92 31.19
CA ALA A 358 -32.96 26.35 32.47
C ALA A 358 -33.34 27.80 32.84
N VAL A 359 -34.06 28.50 31.95
CA VAL A 359 -34.41 29.91 32.13
C VAL A 359 -35.75 30.00 32.84
N PRO A 360 -35.83 30.64 34.03
CA PRO A 360 -37.10 30.94 34.65
C PRO A 360 -37.74 32.12 33.91
N ASP A 361 -38.40 31.83 32.79
CA ASP A 361 -39.20 32.83 32.09
C ASP A 361 -40.60 32.84 32.70
N ARG A 362 -40.94 33.94 33.38
CA ARG A 362 -42.26 34.15 34.00
C ARG A 362 -43.02 35.14 33.14
N ASP A 363 -44.16 34.70 32.62
CA ASP A 363 -45.11 35.62 31.97
C ASP A 363 -45.52 36.72 32.95
N LEU A 364 -45.13 37.97 32.64
CA LEU A 364 -45.45 39.13 33.45
C LEU A 364 -46.86 39.61 33.11
N ALA A 365 -47.80 39.46 34.05
CA ALA A 365 -49.20 39.88 33.89
C ALA A 365 -49.38 41.40 33.67
N SER A 366 -48.35 42.23 33.89
CA SER A 366 -48.38 43.69 33.63
C SER A 366 -46.95 44.25 33.50
N PRO A 367 -46.34 44.16 32.30
CA PRO A 367 -44.96 44.63 32.06
C PRO A 367 -44.79 46.14 32.30
N ILE A 368 -45.80 46.93 31.92
CA ILE A 368 -45.79 48.40 32.03
C ILE A 368 -45.74 48.84 33.49
N ARG A 369 -46.64 48.32 34.35
CA ARG A 369 -46.64 48.64 35.79
C ARG A 369 -45.35 48.23 36.50
N ARG A 370 -44.74 47.10 36.10
CA ARG A 370 -43.45 46.68 36.64
C ARG A 370 -42.33 47.64 36.23
N ALA A 371 -42.32 48.08 34.97
CA ALA A 371 -41.34 49.06 34.48
C ALA A 371 -41.48 50.41 35.17
N ASP A 372 -42.71 50.88 35.42
CA ASP A 372 -42.99 52.11 36.16
C ASP A 372 -42.50 52.00 37.62
N ASN A 373 -42.82 50.89 38.30
CA ASN A 373 -42.36 50.63 39.67
C ASN A 373 -40.83 50.52 39.77
N VAL A 374 -40.17 49.86 38.80
CA VAL A 374 -38.71 49.77 38.74
C VAL A 374 -38.09 51.13 38.46
N SER A 375 -38.70 51.95 37.60
CA SER A 375 -38.25 53.32 37.35
C SER A 375 -38.39 54.20 38.58
N GLU A 376 -39.50 54.08 39.32
CA GLU A 376 -39.70 54.81 40.57
C GLU A 376 -38.70 54.35 41.66
N GLN A 377 -38.41 53.06 41.75
CA GLN A 377 -37.37 52.52 42.63
C GLN A 377 -35.97 52.96 42.24
N ALA A 378 -35.66 53.00 40.94
CA ALA A 378 -34.38 53.48 40.43
C ALA A 378 -34.18 54.97 40.72
N ASN A 379 -35.22 55.79 40.55
CA ASN A 379 -35.19 57.22 40.89
C ASN A 379 -35.08 57.48 42.41
N LYS A 380 -35.54 56.53 43.23
CA LYS A 380 -35.41 56.56 44.70
C LYS A 380 -34.15 55.83 45.19
N ALA A 381 -33.36 55.25 44.29
CA ALA A 381 -32.14 54.56 44.67
C ALA A 381 -31.14 55.58 45.23
N PRO A 382 -30.43 55.25 46.32
CA PRO A 382 -29.42 56.15 46.86
C PRO A 382 -28.36 56.44 45.80
N ASP A 383 -27.88 57.68 45.77
CA ASP A 383 -26.76 58.06 44.93
C ASP A 383 -25.55 57.19 45.24
N LYS A 384 -24.75 56.90 44.21
CA LYS A 384 -23.54 56.09 44.34
C LYS A 384 -22.44 56.92 45.02
N GLU A 385 -22.57 57.10 46.32
CA GLU A 385 -21.57 57.76 47.16
C GLU A 385 -20.53 56.74 47.60
N SER A 386 -19.25 57.09 47.45
CA SER A 386 -18.12 56.28 47.91
C SER A 386 -17.38 57.03 49.01
N GLU A 387 -17.40 56.47 50.22
CA GLU A 387 -16.55 56.92 51.32
C GLU A 387 -15.18 56.23 51.21
N ILE A 388 -14.09 57.01 51.17
CA ILE A 388 -12.74 56.45 51.23
C ILE A 388 -12.46 56.09 52.69
N ARG A 389 -12.55 54.79 53.00
CA ARG A 389 -12.08 54.25 54.28
C ARG A 389 -10.60 53.92 54.18
N GLU A 390 -9.82 54.27 55.21
CA GLU A 390 -8.46 53.76 55.39
C GLU A 390 -8.54 52.25 55.67
N ARG A 391 -8.57 51.46 54.60
CA ARG A 391 -8.43 50.01 54.69
C ARG A 391 -6.96 49.68 54.94
N SER A 392 -6.72 48.76 55.84
CA SER A 392 -5.48 47.98 55.85
C SER A 392 -5.26 47.39 54.45
N VAL A 393 -4.26 47.88 53.73
CA VAL A 393 -3.84 47.32 52.45
C VAL A 393 -2.69 46.37 52.74
N SER A 394 -2.87 45.09 52.39
CA SER A 394 -1.79 44.11 52.47
C SER A 394 -0.70 44.45 51.45
N ILE A 395 0.40 45.03 51.91
CA ILE A 395 1.58 45.34 51.08
C ILE A 395 2.21 44.02 50.60
N GLY A 396 2.58 43.93 49.31
CA GLY A 396 3.26 42.78 48.71
C GLY A 396 2.39 41.57 48.35
N ARG A 397 1.05 41.67 48.44
CA ARG A 397 0.15 40.57 48.06
C ARG A 397 0.11 40.31 46.55
N ASP A 398 0.10 41.37 45.76
CA ASP A 398 -0.11 41.28 44.32
C ASP A 398 1.14 40.74 43.61
N GLU A 399 2.33 41.15 44.03
CA GLU A 399 3.61 40.62 43.54
C GLU A 399 3.75 39.10 43.77
N VAL A 400 3.34 38.61 44.94
CA VAL A 400 3.39 37.17 45.25
C VAL A 400 2.38 36.39 44.40
N LYS A 401 1.22 36.98 44.09
CA LYS A 401 0.22 36.34 43.23
C LYS A 401 0.67 36.23 41.78
N GLU A 402 1.41 37.22 41.28
CA GLU A 402 1.99 37.18 39.93
C GLU A 402 3.07 36.09 39.82
N GLN A 403 3.92 35.96 40.84
CA GLN A 403 4.89 34.86 40.93
C GLN A 403 4.21 33.49 41.03
N ALA A 404 3.11 33.41 41.77
CA ALA A 404 2.32 32.19 41.90
C ALA A 404 1.65 31.80 40.58
N ASP A 405 1.09 32.76 39.83
CA ASP A 405 0.51 32.51 38.50
C ASP A 405 1.55 31.89 37.56
N THR A 406 2.74 32.50 37.49
CA THR A 406 3.86 32.01 36.67
C THR A 406 4.26 30.59 37.07
N TYR A 407 4.51 30.37 38.36
CA TYR A 407 4.88 29.06 38.90
C TYR A 407 3.84 27.98 38.58
N LEU A 408 2.55 28.30 38.75
CA LEU A 408 1.47 27.35 38.48
C LEU A 408 1.34 27.02 36.99
N ARG A 409 1.58 27.98 36.10
CA ARG A 409 1.56 27.76 34.65
C ARG A 409 2.65 26.82 34.16
N GLU A 410 3.80 26.81 34.84
CA GLU A 410 4.89 25.88 34.52
C GLU A 410 4.57 24.44 34.93
N HIS A 411 3.84 24.24 36.03
CA HIS A 411 3.69 22.93 36.67
C HIS A 411 2.38 22.20 36.35
N TYR A 412 1.39 22.88 35.76
CA TYR A 412 0.02 22.35 35.61
C TYR A 412 -0.49 22.35 34.17
N ARG A 413 0.40 22.21 33.19
CA ARG A 413 0.04 21.89 31.80
C ARG A 413 0.02 20.37 31.55
N ASN A 414 -0.95 19.89 30.77
CA ASN A 414 -1.01 18.49 30.32
C ASN A 414 -0.06 18.23 29.12
N GLU A 415 -0.05 17.00 28.61
CA GLU A 415 0.80 16.59 27.47
C GLU A 415 0.50 17.39 26.19
N ASP A 416 -0.75 17.84 26.01
CA ASP A 416 -1.19 18.69 24.90
C ASP A 416 -0.84 20.18 25.13
N GLY A 417 -0.19 20.49 26.25
CA GLY A 417 0.23 21.84 26.61
C GLY A 417 -0.87 22.73 27.15
N GLU A 418 -2.04 22.20 27.54
CA GLU A 418 -3.17 22.97 28.08
C GLU A 418 -3.11 23.07 29.61
N MET A 419 -3.45 24.24 30.15
CA MET A 419 -3.56 24.45 31.60
C MET A 419 -4.70 23.62 32.21
N THR A 420 -4.41 22.98 33.34
CA THR A 420 -5.36 22.12 34.05
C THR A 420 -5.68 22.62 35.44
N CYS A 421 -6.93 22.42 35.89
CA CYS A 421 -7.30 22.69 37.27
C CYS A 421 -6.92 21.48 38.15
N GLN A 422 -6.32 21.77 39.30
CA GLN A 422 -5.82 20.74 40.22
C GLN A 422 -6.91 19.85 40.85
N ILE A 423 -8.18 20.21 40.73
CA ILE A 423 -9.31 19.44 41.25
C ILE A 423 -10.02 18.65 40.16
N CYS A 424 -10.44 19.28 39.06
CA CYS A 424 -11.10 18.56 37.97
C CYS A 424 -10.13 17.72 37.13
N LYS A 425 -8.83 18.03 37.17
CA LYS A 425 -7.76 17.37 36.40
C LYS A 425 -7.98 17.42 34.88
N GLY A 426 -8.79 18.37 34.43
CA GLY A 426 -9.08 18.63 33.03
C GLY A 426 -8.72 20.06 32.63
N PRO A 427 -8.81 20.37 31.33
CA PRO A 427 -8.53 21.70 30.81
C PRO A 427 -9.47 22.75 31.41
N LEU A 428 -8.97 23.98 31.49
CA LEU A 428 -9.74 25.12 32.02
C LEU A 428 -10.96 25.45 31.13
N PRO A 429 -12.07 25.94 31.73
CA PRO A 429 -13.36 26.01 31.04
C PRO A 429 -13.46 27.08 29.94
N PHE A 430 -12.59 28.10 29.95
CA PHE A 430 -12.56 29.15 28.94
C PHE A 430 -11.22 29.90 28.94
N LYS A 431 -11.02 30.70 27.88
CA LYS A 431 -9.86 31.58 27.69
C LYS A 431 -10.29 33.05 27.80
N LEU A 432 -9.37 33.91 28.20
CA LEU A 432 -9.53 35.36 28.17
C LEU A 432 -9.41 35.89 26.73
N ASP A 433 -9.76 37.17 26.53
CA ASP A 433 -9.71 37.83 25.21
C ASP A 433 -8.31 37.82 24.58
N ASP A 434 -7.25 37.76 25.40
CA ASP A 434 -5.85 37.63 24.96
C ASP A 434 -5.44 36.20 24.59
N GLY A 435 -6.38 35.24 24.67
CA GLY A 435 -6.16 33.82 24.39
C GLY A 435 -5.53 33.03 25.54
N SER A 436 -5.19 33.67 26.66
CA SER A 436 -4.64 32.98 27.83
C SER A 436 -5.74 32.18 28.57
N GLU A 437 -5.38 31.03 29.14
CA GLU A 437 -6.36 30.24 29.89
C GLU A 437 -6.66 30.88 31.26
N PHE A 438 -7.95 31.01 31.59
CA PHE A 438 -8.39 31.61 32.85
C PHE A 438 -8.42 30.59 33.98
N PHE A 439 -7.66 30.85 35.04
CA PHE A 439 -7.80 30.18 36.32
C PHE A 439 -7.68 31.19 37.47
N GLU A 440 -8.15 30.78 38.64
CA GLU A 440 -8.00 31.56 39.85
C GLU A 440 -6.80 31.08 40.66
N THR A 441 -5.93 32.03 41.02
CA THR A 441 -4.83 31.83 41.98
C THR A 441 -5.40 31.85 43.41
N VAL A 442 -5.60 30.66 43.98
CA VAL A 442 -6.22 30.48 45.29
C VAL A 442 -5.16 30.21 46.35
N GLU A 443 -5.08 31.06 47.36
CA GLU A 443 -4.19 30.83 48.51
C GLU A 443 -4.58 29.53 49.23
N PHE A 444 -3.62 28.62 49.34
CA PHE A 444 -3.87 27.26 49.78
C PHE A 444 -3.91 27.14 51.30
N LEU A 445 -2.89 27.64 51.99
CA LEU A 445 -2.79 27.62 53.45
C LEU A 445 -2.80 29.06 53.97
N PRO A 446 -3.97 29.67 54.23
CA PRO A 446 -4.05 31.07 54.65
C PRO A 446 -3.48 31.35 56.06
N GLY A 447 -3.16 30.30 56.83
CA GLY A 447 -2.60 30.41 58.18
C GLY A 447 -1.08 30.60 58.26
N LEU A 448 -0.37 30.68 57.12
CA LEU A 448 1.08 30.91 57.10
C LEU A 448 1.41 32.38 57.40
N ARG A 449 2.55 32.63 58.07
CA ARG A 449 2.93 33.99 58.49
C ARG A 449 3.51 34.81 57.34
N LYS A 450 4.36 34.21 56.51
CA LYS A 450 4.88 34.86 55.30
C LYS A 450 4.06 34.45 54.09
N ARG A 451 4.09 35.30 53.07
CA ARG A 451 3.51 35.02 51.76
C ARG A 451 4.52 34.25 50.93
N HIS A 452 4.16 33.03 50.54
CA HIS A 452 4.96 32.16 49.68
C HIS A 452 4.19 31.95 48.38
N PHE A 453 4.84 32.18 47.24
CA PHE A 453 4.17 31.99 45.95
C PHE A 453 3.85 30.51 45.69
N GLN A 454 4.58 29.60 46.33
CA GLN A 454 4.32 28.15 46.33
C GLN A 454 3.08 27.77 47.15
N ASN A 455 2.47 28.68 47.90
CA ASN A 455 1.27 28.41 48.72
C ASN A 455 -0.04 28.75 47.97
N TYR A 456 -0.09 28.48 46.66
CA TYR A 456 -1.24 28.82 45.83
C TYR A 456 -1.65 27.63 44.96
N LEU A 457 -2.93 27.58 44.60
CA LEU A 457 -3.50 26.59 43.69
C LEU A 457 -4.02 27.26 42.42
N ALA A 458 -3.93 26.53 41.30
CA ALA A 458 -4.60 26.82 40.04
C ALA A 458 -5.94 26.09 39.96
N LEU A 459 -7.03 26.82 40.23
CA LEU A 459 -8.38 26.28 40.23
C LEU A 459 -9.26 26.95 39.16
N CYS A 460 -10.16 26.19 38.53
CA CYS A 460 -11.20 26.78 37.70
C CYS A 460 -12.19 27.58 38.58
N PRO A 461 -13.00 28.50 38.01
CA PRO A 461 -13.88 29.38 38.79
C PRO A 461 -14.79 28.61 39.76
N ASN A 462 -15.37 27.50 39.31
CA ASN A 462 -16.26 26.68 40.12
C ASN A 462 -15.53 26.06 41.33
N HIS A 463 -14.37 25.44 41.10
CA HIS A 463 -13.61 24.80 42.18
C HIS A 463 -12.95 25.82 43.11
N SER A 464 -12.58 26.98 42.59
CA SER A 464 -12.14 28.11 43.41
C SER A 464 -13.23 28.55 44.39
N ALA A 465 -14.46 28.76 43.89
CA ALA A 465 -15.59 29.10 44.72
C ALA A 465 -15.88 28.01 45.77
N MET A 466 -15.90 26.73 45.35
CA MET A 466 -16.08 25.60 46.27
C MET A 466 -15.01 25.57 47.37
N TYR A 467 -13.75 25.81 47.00
CA TYR A 467 -12.63 25.82 47.94
C TYR A 467 -12.72 26.99 48.94
N ARG A 468 -13.07 28.19 48.47
CA ARG A 468 -13.13 29.37 49.36
C ARG A 468 -14.33 29.37 50.29
N HIS A 469 -15.49 28.91 49.82
CA HIS A 469 -16.76 29.07 50.54
C HIS A 469 -17.25 27.78 51.21
N THR A 470 -16.79 26.61 50.74
CA THR A 470 -17.36 25.32 51.17
C THR A 470 -16.30 24.24 51.40
N ASN A 471 -15.12 24.63 51.88
CA ASN A 471 -14.05 23.69 52.24
C ASN A 471 -14.19 23.21 53.69
N GLY A 472 -14.67 21.98 53.86
CA GLY A 472 -14.83 21.34 55.17
C GLY A 472 -13.53 20.87 55.83
N ALA A 473 -12.39 20.91 55.11
CA ALA A 473 -11.09 20.49 55.61
C ALA A 473 -10.20 21.66 56.06
N ARG A 474 -10.72 22.89 56.10
CA ARG A 474 -9.93 24.13 56.29
C ARG A 474 -8.99 24.13 57.50
N GLU A 475 -9.45 23.60 58.63
CA GLU A 475 -8.68 23.60 59.89
C GLU A 475 -7.59 22.51 59.95
N ILE A 476 -7.77 21.42 59.20
CA ILE A 476 -6.88 20.25 59.23
C ILE A 476 -5.98 20.15 57.99
N ILE A 477 -6.23 20.95 56.95
CA ILE A 477 -5.58 20.81 55.65
C ILE A 477 -4.06 20.98 55.72
N ARG A 478 -3.56 21.78 56.66
CA ARG A 478 -2.12 21.93 56.92
C ARG A 478 -1.50 20.59 57.32
N ASP A 479 -2.06 19.93 58.34
CA ASP A 479 -1.56 18.64 58.84
C ASP A 479 -1.65 17.57 57.75
N MET A 480 -2.69 17.64 56.91
CA MET A 480 -2.85 16.73 55.78
C MET A 480 -1.76 16.92 54.72
N VAL A 481 -1.28 18.15 54.49
CA VAL A 481 -0.16 18.44 53.57
C VAL A 481 1.17 17.96 54.16
N GLU A 482 1.42 18.19 55.45
CA GLU A 482 2.65 17.74 56.13
C GLU A 482 2.81 16.21 56.03
N ASN A 483 1.70 15.49 56.22
CA ASN A 483 1.65 14.02 56.18
C ASN A 483 1.35 13.42 54.80
N LEU A 484 1.21 14.25 53.75
CA LEU A 484 0.84 13.78 52.42
C LEU A 484 1.88 12.81 51.86
N THR A 485 1.44 11.62 51.46
CA THR A 485 2.22 10.63 50.71
C THR A 485 1.69 10.56 49.27
N GLY A 486 2.56 10.85 48.30
CA GLY A 486 2.17 11.00 46.89
C GLY A 486 1.60 12.39 46.57
N ASN A 487 0.76 12.45 45.54
CA ASN A 487 0.40 13.69 44.84
C ASN A 487 -1.10 14.04 44.96
N ALA A 488 -1.84 13.32 45.80
CA ALA A 488 -3.30 13.37 45.85
C ALA A 488 -3.79 13.65 47.27
N LEU A 489 -4.29 14.86 47.51
CA LEU A 489 -4.82 15.28 48.80
C LEU A 489 -6.35 15.20 48.79
N ALA A 490 -6.93 14.28 49.57
CA ALA A 490 -8.38 14.17 49.71
C ALA A 490 -8.93 15.33 50.55
N VAL A 491 -9.98 15.99 50.11
CA VAL A 491 -10.66 17.11 50.79
C VAL A 491 -12.18 16.99 50.63
N ILE A 492 -12.94 17.65 51.50
CA ILE A 492 -14.39 17.74 51.39
C ILE A 492 -14.76 19.15 50.90
N LEU A 493 -15.26 19.24 49.67
CA LEU A 493 -15.75 20.49 49.08
C LEU A 493 -17.22 20.35 48.71
N ALA A 494 -18.07 21.29 49.14
CA ALA A 494 -19.52 21.26 48.93
C ALA A 494 -20.16 19.89 49.26
N GLN A 495 -19.79 19.32 50.40
CA GLN A 495 -20.27 18.02 50.90
C GLN A 495 -19.89 16.81 50.02
N ARG A 496 -18.93 16.96 49.10
CA ARG A 496 -18.42 15.88 48.25
C ARG A 496 -16.96 15.58 48.56
N ASN A 497 -16.60 14.30 48.54
CA ASN A 497 -15.22 13.85 48.63
C ASN A 497 -14.52 14.11 47.31
N ILE A 498 -13.51 14.97 47.33
CA ILE A 498 -12.77 15.44 46.16
C ILE A 498 -11.27 15.31 46.42
N THR A 499 -10.46 15.24 45.37
CA THR A 499 -9.00 15.19 45.49
C THR A 499 -8.36 16.40 44.83
N ILE A 500 -7.48 17.08 45.57
CA ILE A 500 -6.57 18.09 45.02
C ILE A 500 -5.30 17.38 44.56
N TYR A 501 -4.95 17.53 43.29
CA TYR A 501 -3.69 17.05 42.74
C TYR A 501 -2.58 18.09 42.92
N LEU A 502 -1.47 17.67 43.52
CA LEU A 502 -0.26 18.45 43.68
C LEU A 502 0.85 17.78 42.87
N SER A 503 1.53 18.50 41.97
CA SER A 503 2.67 17.93 41.25
C SER A 503 3.77 17.55 42.25
N THR A 504 4.63 16.60 41.90
CA THR A 504 5.69 16.14 42.81
C THR A 504 6.57 17.30 43.28
N ILE A 505 6.88 18.24 42.39
CA ILE A 505 7.65 19.45 42.70
C ILE A 505 6.88 20.34 43.67
N HIS A 506 5.59 20.59 43.41
CA HIS A 506 4.77 21.42 44.27
C HIS A 506 4.58 20.84 45.68
N VAL A 507 4.50 19.50 45.82
CA VAL A 507 4.49 18.85 47.14
C VAL A 507 5.81 19.09 47.90
N ILE A 508 6.96 18.95 47.22
CA ILE A 508 8.28 19.17 47.82
C ILE A 508 8.40 20.63 48.30
N ASP A 509 8.03 21.57 47.45
CA ASP A 509 8.11 23.00 47.72
C ASP A 509 7.20 23.42 48.89
N LEU A 510 5.95 22.94 48.91
CA LEU A 510 5.02 23.20 50.01
C LEU A 510 5.54 22.67 51.35
N LYS A 511 6.15 21.48 51.37
CA LYS A 511 6.76 20.92 52.58
C LYS A 511 7.98 21.74 53.04
N ALA A 512 8.79 22.23 52.10
CA ALA A 512 9.90 23.12 52.41
C ALA A 512 9.42 24.46 53.01
N VAL A 513 8.34 25.03 52.45
CA VAL A 513 7.68 26.24 52.98
C VAL A 513 7.20 26.01 54.41
N LEU A 514 6.51 24.90 54.68
CA LEU A 514 6.02 24.56 56.02
C LEU A 514 7.16 24.39 57.04
N ALA A 515 8.25 23.72 56.62
CA ALA A 515 9.44 23.57 57.46
C ALA A 515 10.15 24.91 57.74
N ALA A 516 10.13 25.85 56.80
CA ALA A 516 10.68 27.20 56.99
C ALA A 516 9.80 28.06 57.91
N GLU A 517 8.48 27.99 57.75
CA GLU A 517 7.49 28.67 58.60
C GLU A 517 7.59 28.21 60.07
N ALA A 518 7.78 26.90 60.30
CA ALA A 518 7.96 26.34 61.64
C ALA A 518 9.20 26.88 62.38
N LYS A 519 10.21 27.35 61.65
CA LYS A 519 11.46 27.91 62.20
C LYS A 519 11.38 29.42 62.48
N LEU A 520 10.26 30.08 62.16
CA LEU A 520 10.12 31.52 62.39
C LEU A 520 10.01 31.84 63.90
N PRO A 521 10.71 32.88 64.38
CA PRO A 521 10.61 33.30 65.77
C PRO A 521 9.17 33.73 66.13
N PRO A 522 8.74 33.62 67.39
CA PRO A 522 7.44 34.09 67.85
C PRO A 522 7.28 35.60 67.60
N LEU A 523 6.06 36.03 67.21
CA LEU A 523 5.76 37.44 66.97
C LEU A 523 5.91 38.25 68.26
N VAL A 524 6.77 39.28 68.26
CA VAL A 524 6.85 40.26 69.35
C VAL A 524 5.64 41.19 69.19
N GLY A 525 4.65 41.06 70.07
CA GLY A 525 3.43 41.85 70.02
C GLY A 525 3.68 43.31 70.40
N HIS A 526 3.35 44.24 69.50
CA HIS A 526 2.87 45.55 69.92
C HIS A 526 1.37 45.42 70.17
N GLY A 527 0.98 45.50 71.44
CA GLY A 527 -0.40 45.36 71.87
C GLY A 527 -1.29 46.48 71.34
N ASN A 528 -2.53 46.13 71.05
CA ASN A 528 -3.62 46.97 71.49
C ASN A 528 -4.83 46.12 71.88
N MET A 529 -5.48 46.60 72.93
CA MET A 529 -6.40 45.88 73.82
C MET A 529 -7.74 45.50 73.20
N ASP A 530 -8.28 44.44 73.79
CA ASP A 530 -9.66 43.99 73.82
C ASP A 530 -10.72 45.07 73.55
N ASN A 531 -11.67 44.75 72.66
CA ASN A 531 -13.05 45.13 72.91
C ASN A 531 -13.99 44.06 72.33
N ILE A 532 -14.40 43.14 73.21
CA ILE A 532 -15.55 42.27 73.03
C ILE A 532 -16.79 43.11 73.34
N GLN A 533 -17.62 43.36 72.32
CA GLN A 533 -19.03 43.69 72.53
C GLN A 533 -19.89 42.66 71.81
N GLN A 534 -20.46 41.78 72.64
CA GLN A 534 -21.68 41.03 72.34
C GLN A 534 -22.85 42.01 72.31
N GLU A 535 -23.58 42.08 71.20
CA GLU A 535 -24.99 42.49 71.21
C GLU A 535 -25.78 41.58 70.26
N ALA A 536 -26.65 40.77 70.86
CA ALA A 536 -27.82 40.19 70.22
C ALA A 536 -28.98 41.20 70.33
N PRO A 537 -29.87 41.23 69.34
CA PRO A 537 -31.29 41.02 69.65
C PRO A 537 -31.90 40.07 68.60
N GLY A 538 -32.98 39.34 68.82
CA GLY A 538 -34.05 39.44 69.79
C GLY A 538 -35.23 38.76 69.10
N VAL A 539 -35.66 37.63 69.65
CA VAL A 539 -36.88 36.94 69.24
C VAL A 539 -38.06 37.81 69.67
N THR A 540 -38.99 38.10 68.76
CA THR A 540 -40.36 38.48 69.12
C THR A 540 -41.31 37.68 68.25
N GLN A 541 -42.11 36.84 68.90
CA GLN A 541 -43.27 36.16 68.32
C GLN A 541 -44.43 37.14 68.25
N ALA A 542 -45.08 37.21 67.09
CA ALA A 542 -46.54 37.19 66.91
C ALA A 542 -46.82 36.95 65.42
#